data_AF-A0A8H6MW82-F1
#
_entry.id   AF-A0A8H6MW82-F1
#
_cell.length_a   1.000
_cell.length_b   1.000
_cell.length_c   1.000
_cell.angle_alpha   90.00
_cell.angle_beta   90.00
_cell.angle_gamma   90.00
#
_symmetry.space_group_name_H-M   'P 1'
#
loop_
_entity.id
_entity.type
_entity.pdbx_description
1 polymer ?
#
loop_
_entity_poly.entity_id
_entity_poly.type
_entity_poly.pdbx_seq_one_letter_code
_entity_poly.pdbx_strand_id
1 'polypeptide(L)'
;MWDNNPNPSLYAAAVCYNKGYGLQRPDGVAGKVSAKLTLGALNTDYDCMYMEGNNQFYTHSEGGYINLAYHYDANRCTFIKDNGDLHC
;
A
#
# COMPACT_ATOMS: atom_id res chain seq x y z
N MET A 1 -7.31 2.14 -7.77
CA MET A 1 -7.93 2.23 -6.42
C MET A 1 -8.03 3.66 -5.92
N TRP A 2 -6.93 4.43 -5.93
CA TRP A 2 -6.92 5.79 -5.38
C TRP A 2 -8.01 6.72 -5.92
N ASP A 3 -8.23 6.76 -7.23
CA ASP A 3 -9.26 7.61 -7.84
C ASP A 3 -10.70 7.25 -7.39
N ASN A 4 -10.89 6.05 -6.87
CA ASN A 4 -12.16 5.56 -6.30
C ASN A 4 -12.14 5.49 -4.77
N ASN A 5 -11.23 6.21 -4.11
CA ASN A 5 -11.14 6.26 -2.65
C ASN A 5 -12.49 6.73 -2.06
N PRO A 6 -13.21 5.88 -1.31
CA PRO A 6 -14.57 6.18 -0.85
C PRO A 6 -14.61 7.26 0.24
N ASN A 7 -13.48 7.52 0.91
CA ASN A 7 -13.36 8.58 1.90
C ASN A 7 -11.92 9.16 1.92
N PRO A 8 -11.61 10.15 1.07
CA PRO A 8 -10.28 10.73 0.97
C PRO A 8 -9.80 11.41 2.26
N SER A 9 -10.72 11.89 3.12
CA SER A 9 -10.35 12.49 4.41
C SER A 9 -9.89 11.46 5.44
N LEU A 10 -10.39 10.22 5.35
CA LEU A 10 -10.02 9.13 6.23
C LEU A 10 -8.82 8.34 5.68
N TYR A 11 -8.90 7.89 4.43
CA TYR A 11 -7.87 7.08 3.79
C TYR A 11 -6.84 7.96 3.10
N ALA A 12 -5.65 8.03 3.71
CA ALA A 12 -4.55 8.86 3.26
C ALA A 12 -3.70 8.19 2.17
N ALA A 13 -3.80 6.87 2.00
CA ALA A 13 -3.09 6.14 0.97
C ALA A 13 -3.90 4.96 0.39
N ALA A 14 -3.54 4.57 -0.84
CA ALA A 14 -3.83 3.27 -1.43
C ALA A 14 -2.49 2.55 -1.65
N VAL A 15 -2.41 1.31 -1.17
CA VAL A 15 -1.21 0.49 -1.18
C VAL A 15 -1.52 -0.81 -1.93
N CYS A 16 -0.65 -1.23 -2.83
CA CYS A 16 -0.65 -2.56 -3.43
C CYS A 16 0.74 -3.20 -3.29
N TYR A 17 0.81 -4.37 -2.67
CA TYR A 17 2.08 -5.08 -2.45
C TYR A 17 1.89 -6.60 -2.54
N ASN A 18 2.85 -7.30 -3.14
CA ASN A 18 2.78 -8.76 -3.37
C ASN A 18 3.69 -9.60 -2.44
N LYS A 19 4.32 -8.97 -1.43
CA LYS A 19 5.18 -9.64 -0.45
C LYS A 19 4.64 -9.46 0.97
N GLY A 20 5.32 -10.04 1.94
CA GLY A 20 4.99 -9.85 3.35
C GLY A 20 5.16 -8.39 3.77
N TYR A 21 4.13 -7.85 4.41
CA TYR A 21 4.11 -6.48 4.91
C TYR A 21 3.59 -6.42 6.35
N GLY A 22 3.88 -5.31 7.02
CA GLY A 22 3.37 -4.97 8.33
C GLY A 22 2.57 -3.67 8.31
N LEU A 23 1.67 -3.53 9.28
CA LEU A 23 0.91 -2.30 9.52
C LEU A 23 1.09 -1.93 10.98
N GLN A 24 1.35 -0.66 11.28
CA GLN A 24 1.35 -0.18 12.65
C GLN A 24 -0.05 -0.32 13.29
N ARG A 25 -1.10 -0.02 12.52
CA ARG A 25 -2.50 -0.21 12.89
C ARG A 25 -3.19 -1.13 11.87
N PRO A 26 -3.25 -2.45 12.12
CA PRO A 26 -3.88 -3.40 11.22
C PRO A 26 -5.40 -3.21 11.06
N ASP A 27 -6.04 -2.52 11.99
CA ASP A 27 -7.45 -2.11 11.95
C ASP A 27 -7.68 -0.82 11.15
N GLY A 28 -6.63 -0.04 10.89
CA GLY A 28 -6.65 1.21 10.12
C GLY A 28 -6.50 1.01 8.61
N VAL A 29 -7.05 -0.08 8.07
CA VAL A 29 -7.08 -0.36 6.63
C VAL A 29 -8.46 -0.85 6.19
N ALA A 30 -8.82 -0.58 4.93
CA ALA A 30 -10.10 -0.97 4.37
C ALA A 30 -9.98 -1.40 2.91
N GLY A 31 -11.00 -2.12 2.43
CA GLY A 31 -11.08 -2.53 1.03
C GLY A 31 -9.93 -3.45 0.60
N LYS A 32 -9.43 -4.30 1.52
CA LYS A 32 -8.39 -5.27 1.19
C LYS A 32 -8.91 -6.22 0.12
N VAL A 33 -8.24 -6.22 -1.03
CA VAL A 33 -8.51 -7.12 -2.15
C VAL A 33 -7.20 -7.74 -2.60
N SER A 34 -7.20 -9.05 -2.86
CA SER A 34 -6.08 -9.73 -3.49
C SER A 34 -6.31 -9.72 -4.99
N ALA A 35 -5.54 -8.92 -5.72
CA ALA A 35 -5.58 -8.81 -7.17
C ALA A 35 -4.50 -9.70 -7.77
N LYS A 36 -4.92 -10.72 -8.51
CA LYS A 36 -3.99 -11.55 -9.27
C LYS A 36 -3.56 -10.82 -10.54
N LEU A 37 -2.30 -10.41 -10.60
CA LEU A 37 -1.71 -9.85 -11.82
C LEU A 37 -1.04 -10.99 -12.59
N THR A 38 -1.49 -11.18 -13.83
CA THR A 38 -0.86 -12.11 -14.78
C THR A 38 -0.33 -11.31 -15.96
N LEU A 39 1.01 -11.21 -16.08
CA LEU A 39 1.67 -10.51 -17.18
C LEU A 39 2.71 -11.45 -17.82
N GLY A 40 2.35 -12.09 -18.92
CA GLY A 40 3.18 -13.14 -19.55
C GLY A 40 3.37 -14.34 -18.61
N ALA A 41 4.62 -14.68 -18.28
CA ALA A 41 4.94 -15.74 -17.32
C ALA A 41 4.82 -15.30 -15.85
N LEU A 42 4.68 -14.00 -15.58
CA LEU A 42 4.56 -13.48 -14.22
C LEU A 42 3.16 -13.77 -13.68
N ASN A 43 3.07 -14.57 -12.61
CA ASN A 43 1.85 -14.83 -11.86
C ASN A 43 2.08 -14.40 -10.43
N THR A 44 1.37 -13.38 -9.97
CA THR A 44 1.60 -12.81 -8.64
C THR A 44 0.30 -12.25 -8.09
N ASP A 45 0.07 -12.52 -6.81
CA ASP A 45 -1.06 -11.97 -6.07
C ASP A 45 -0.59 -10.71 -5.33
N TYR A 46 -1.24 -9.59 -5.61
CA TYR A 46 -1.02 -8.32 -4.92
C TYR A 46 -2.13 -8.11 -3.91
N ASP A 47 -1.78 -7.84 -2.66
CA ASP A 47 -2.71 -7.32 -1.68
C ASP A 47 -2.81 -5.81 -1.83
N CYS A 48 -3.99 -5.34 -2.23
CA CYS A 48 -4.30 -3.94 -2.38
C CYS A 48 -5.29 -3.48 -1.31
N MET A 49 -5.03 -2.34 -0.67
CA MET A 49 -5.88 -1.80 0.39
C MET A 49 -5.84 -0.26 0.44
N TYR A 50 -6.87 0.34 1.01
CA TYR A 50 -6.82 1.72 1.50
C TYR A 50 -6.23 1.73 2.91
N MET A 51 -5.43 2.73 3.22
CA MET A 51 -4.82 2.94 4.54
C MET A 51 -5.24 4.28 5.11
N GLU A 52 -5.68 4.27 6.37
CA GLU A 52 -5.99 5.48 7.13
C GLU A 52 -4.76 6.35 7.39
N GLY A 53 -4.98 7.63 7.68
CA GLY A 53 -3.95 8.47 8.29
C GLY A 53 -3.61 8.01 9.72
N ASN A 54 -2.47 8.49 10.22
CA ASN A 54 -1.82 8.02 11.46
C ASN A 54 -1.60 6.50 11.45
N ASN A 55 -1.01 5.99 10.37
CA ASN A 55 -0.71 4.58 10.17
C ASN A 55 0.55 4.41 9.32
N GLN A 56 1.35 3.39 9.62
CA GLN A 56 2.59 3.11 8.90
C GLN A 56 2.50 1.75 8.22
N PHE A 57 2.91 1.71 6.96
CA PHE A 57 3.06 0.50 6.18
C PHE A 57 4.54 0.12 6.12
N TYR A 58 4.86 -1.08 6.60
CA TYR A 58 6.21 -1.63 6.62
C TYR A 58 6.36 -2.68 5.53
N THR A 59 7.27 -2.47 4.60
CA THR A 59 7.51 -3.40 3.48
C THR A 59 8.36 -4.61 3.87
N HIS A 60 9.01 -4.55 5.03
CA HIS A 60 9.96 -5.55 5.55
C HIS A 60 11.10 -5.88 4.59
N SER A 61 11.61 -4.84 3.91
CA SER A 61 12.54 -4.90 2.78
C SER A 61 11.80 -5.01 1.45
N GLU A 62 11.70 -3.88 0.76
CA GLU A 62 11.27 -3.77 -0.62
C GLU A 62 12.13 -4.70 -1.49
N GLY A 63 11.66 -5.91 -1.75
CA GLY A 63 12.38 -6.84 -2.61
C GLY A 63 12.36 -6.45 -4.09
N GLY A 64 12.48 -5.16 -4.42
CA GLY A 64 12.51 -4.51 -5.72
C GLY A 64 11.23 -3.75 -6.10
N TYR A 65 11.40 -2.60 -6.75
CA TYR A 65 10.36 -1.63 -7.18
C TYR A 65 9.19 -2.19 -8.01
N ILE A 66 9.29 -3.42 -8.55
CA ILE A 66 8.19 -4.07 -9.31
C ILE A 66 7.04 -4.51 -8.39
N ASN A 67 7.33 -4.67 -7.11
CA ASN A 67 6.45 -5.33 -6.15
C ASN A 67 5.48 -4.37 -5.46
N LEU A 68 5.75 -3.06 -5.51
CA LEU A 68 5.09 -2.06 -4.69
C LEU A 68 4.51 -0.94 -5.53
N ALA A 69 3.25 -0.61 -5.28
CA ALA A 69 2.61 0.58 -5.80
C ALA A 69 1.93 1.34 -4.66
N TYR A 70 2.28 2.62 -4.56
CA TYR A 70 1.59 3.55 -3.68
C TYR A 70 0.94 4.66 -4.47
N HIS A 71 -0.21 5.10 -3.99
CA HIS A 71 -0.75 6.41 -4.29
C HIS A 71 -1.24 7.02 -2.99
N TYR A 72 -0.79 8.22 -2.65
CA TYR A 72 -1.01 8.79 -1.33
C TYR A 72 -1.13 10.30 -1.36
N ASP A 73 -1.71 10.85 -0.30
CA ASP A 73 -1.75 12.28 -0.03
C ASP A 73 -0.41 12.75 0.54
N ALA A 74 0.34 13.52 -0.24
CA ALA A 74 1.69 13.97 0.14
C ALA A 74 1.73 14.95 1.33
N ASN A 75 0.59 15.51 1.76
CA ASN A 75 0.53 16.34 2.96
C ASN A 75 0.35 15.52 4.25
N ARG A 76 -0.10 14.26 4.12
CA ARG A 76 -0.38 13.36 5.26
C ARG A 76 0.58 12.19 5.30
N CYS A 77 1.17 11.83 4.17
CA CYS A 77 2.02 10.66 4.04
C CYS A 77 3.40 11.01 3.48
N THR A 78 4.42 10.30 3.96
CA THR A 78 5.81 10.39 3.50
C THR A 78 6.32 9.01 3.13
N PHE A 79 6.83 8.88 1.90
CA PHE A 79 7.53 7.68 1.44
C PHE A 79 8.99 7.70 1.91
N ILE A 80 9.39 6.67 2.65
CA ILE A 80 10.75 6.50 3.17
C ILE A 80 11.57 5.75 2.14
N LYS A 81 12.34 6.49 1.34
CA LYS A 81 13.11 5.93 0.22
C LYS A 81 14.13 4.86 0.62
N ASP A 82 14.64 4.92 1.84
CA ASP A 82 15.71 4.05 2.31
C ASP A 82 15.26 2.60 2.49
N ASN A 83 13.98 2.38 2.80
CA ASN A 83 13.44 1.05 3.08
C ASN A 83 12.12 0.73 2.38
N GLY A 84 11.51 1.71 1.70
CA GLY A 84 10.26 1.54 0.95
C GLY A 84 8.97 1.71 1.78
N ASP A 85 9.10 2.08 3.05
CA ASP A 85 7.96 2.22 3.94
C ASP A 85 7.15 3.48 3.62
N LEU A 86 5.87 3.44 3.96
CA LEU A 86 4.98 4.60 3.85
C LEU A 86 4.48 4.98 5.23
N HIS A 87 4.84 6.19 5.67
CA HIS A 87 4.38 6.75 6.92
C HIS A 87 3.28 7.76 6.67
N CYS A 88 2.06 7.41 7.05
CA CYS A 88 0.94 8.32 7.19
C CYS A 88 0.60 8.47 8.70
#